data_AF-A0A496TBM8-F1
#
_entry.id   AF-A0A496TBM8-F1
#
_cell.length_a   1.000
_cell.length_b   1.000
_cell.length_c   1.000
_cell.angle_alpha   90.00
_cell.angle_beta   90.00
_cell.angle_gamma   90.00
#
_symmetry.space_group_name_H-M   'P 1'
#
loop_
_entity.id
_entity.type
_entity.pdbx_description
1 polymer ?
#
loop_
_entity_poly.entity_id
_entity_poly.type
_entity_poly.pdbx_seq_one_letter_code
_entity_poly.pdbx_strand_id
1 'polypeptide(L)'
;MCFLVGVVFSYFVMIPFILPFLYSLAIENIEPTLNISDYIGFVTRLILVTGLIFELPTLSFFFTRVGILTPRILRRYRRYAVVLTFIAAAILTPPDPVSQLLLAGPLLLLYEISVLVSALAQRARVAGSQK
;
A
#
# COMPACT_ATOMS: atom_id res chain seq x y z
N MET A 1 2.91 -15.56 1.28
CA MET A 1 1.71 -15.42 2.15
C MET A 1 1.22 -13.99 2.18
N CYS A 2 2.08 -13.00 2.44
CA CYS A 2 1.67 -11.59 2.49
C CYS A 2 1.10 -11.06 1.17
N PHE A 3 1.60 -11.48 0.01
CA PHE A 3 0.96 -11.17 -1.28
C PHE A 3 -0.52 -11.57 -1.32
N LEU A 4 -0.86 -12.81 -0.91
CA LEU A 4 -2.25 -13.27 -0.88
C LEU A 4 -3.10 -12.46 0.10
N VAL A 5 -2.54 -12.09 1.26
CA VAL A 5 -3.22 -11.18 2.20
C VAL A 5 -3.45 -9.81 1.55
N GLY A 6 -2.52 -9.30 0.75
CA GLY A 6 -2.69 -8.06 -0.01
C GLY A 6 -3.74 -8.17 -1.12
N VAL A 7 -3.84 -9.31 -1.79
CA VAL A 7 -4.91 -9.59 -2.77
C VAL A 7 -6.27 -9.62 -2.08
N VAL A 8 -6.39 -10.31 -0.95
CA VAL A 8 -7.62 -10.35 -0.15
C VAL A 8 -7.97 -8.95 0.38
N PHE A 9 -7.01 -8.22 0.93
CA PHE A 9 -7.20 -6.86 1.44
C PHE A 9 -7.63 -5.89 0.34
N SER A 10 -7.00 -5.96 -0.84
CA SER A 10 -7.42 -5.12 -1.96
C SER A 10 -8.86 -5.40 -2.38
N TYR A 11 -9.25 -6.68 -2.46
CA TYR A 11 -10.61 -7.05 -2.85
C TYR A 11 -11.67 -6.67 -1.80
N PHE A 12 -11.42 -6.96 -0.52
CA PHE A 12 -12.43 -6.78 0.54
C PHE A 12 -12.38 -5.43 1.25
N VAL A 13 -11.28 -4.67 1.15
CA VAL A 13 -11.13 -3.38 1.84
C VAL A 13 -10.95 -2.25 0.84
N MET A 14 -9.96 -2.34 -0.07
CA MET A 14 -9.65 -1.22 -0.97
C MET A 14 -10.76 -0.96 -1.98
N ILE A 15 -11.26 -2.00 -2.66
CA ILE A 15 -12.32 -1.88 -3.66
C ILE A 15 -13.61 -1.27 -3.08
N PRO A 16 -14.20 -1.80 -1.99
CA PRO A 16 -15.42 -1.22 -1.43
C PRO A 16 -15.19 0.16 -0.80
N PHE A 17 -13.95 0.54 -0.52
CA PHE A 17 -13.62 1.88 -0.04
C PHE A 17 -13.50 2.89 -1.19
N ILE A 18 -12.88 2.51 -2.31
CA ILE A 18 -12.58 3.42 -3.43
C ILE A 18 -13.73 3.54 -4.42
N LEU A 19 -14.40 2.44 -4.77
CA LEU A 19 -15.45 2.48 -5.80
C LEU A 19 -16.61 3.42 -5.43
N PRO A 20 -17.20 3.36 -4.22
CA PRO A 20 -18.31 4.27 -3.88
C PRO A 20 -17.89 5.73 -3.96
N PHE A 21 -16.63 6.03 -3.62
CA PHE A 21 -16.09 7.38 -3.77
C PHE A 21 -16.00 7.80 -5.25
N LEU A 22 -15.47 6.94 -6.13
CA LEU A 22 -15.45 7.18 -7.57
C LEU A 22 -16.86 7.36 -8.16
N TYR A 23 -17.85 6.60 -7.68
CA TYR A 23 -19.25 6.78 -8.10
C TYR A 23 -19.85 8.08 -7.57
N SER A 24 -19.52 8.50 -6.35
CA SER A 24 -20.02 9.75 -5.77
C SER A 24 -19.53 11.01 -6.49
N LEU A 25 -18.45 10.89 -7.27
CA LEU A 25 -17.94 11.96 -8.14
C LEU A 25 -18.74 12.09 -9.45
N ALA A 26 -19.57 11.11 -9.81
CA ALA A 26 -20.46 11.23 -10.97
C ALA A 26 -21.52 12.29 -10.67
N ILE A 27 -21.49 13.39 -11.44
CA ILE A 27 -22.44 14.50 -11.34
C ILE A 27 -23.84 13.98 -11.68
N GLU A 28 -24.86 14.44 -10.96
CA GLU A 28 -26.29 14.01 -10.98
C GLU A 28 -26.98 13.91 -12.36
N ASN A 29 -26.31 14.27 -13.48
CA ASN A 29 -26.88 14.29 -14.83
C ASN A 29 -26.01 13.63 -15.92
N ILE A 30 -24.95 12.92 -15.53
CA ILE A 30 -24.14 12.12 -16.46
C ILE A 30 -24.12 10.71 -15.90
N GLU A 31 -24.86 9.80 -16.52
CA GLU A 31 -24.71 8.38 -16.18
C GLU A 31 -23.24 8.01 -16.38
N PRO A 32 -22.54 7.57 -15.33
CA PRO A 32 -21.16 7.15 -15.49
C PRO A 32 -21.19 5.90 -16.38
N THR A 33 -20.88 6.07 -17.66
CA THR A 33 -20.57 4.97 -18.57
C THR A 33 -19.19 4.43 -18.17
N LEU A 34 -19.12 3.81 -17.00
CA LEU A 34 -17.96 3.05 -16.58
C LEU A 34 -17.85 1.86 -17.52
N ASN A 35 -16.93 1.96 -18.48
CA ASN A 35 -16.64 0.82 -19.34
C ASN A 35 -16.18 -0.33 -18.44
N ILE A 36 -16.74 -1.52 -18.68
CA ILE A 36 -16.34 -2.73 -17.96
C ILE A 36 -14.81 -2.95 -18.07
N SER A 37 -14.22 -2.56 -19.20
CA SER A 37 -12.78 -2.59 -19.45
C SER A 37 -11.99 -1.70 -18.49
N ASP A 38 -12.47 -0.50 -18.20
CA ASP A 38 -11.81 0.45 -17.28
C ASP A 38 -11.92 -0.05 -15.84
N TYR A 39 -13.09 -0.59 -15.47
CA TYR A 39 -13.32 -1.21 -14.17
C TYR A 39 -12.38 -2.39 -13.92
N ILE A 40 -12.34 -3.37 -14.82
CA ILE A 40 -11.47 -4.55 -14.70
C ILE A 40 -10.00 -4.12 -14.71
N GLY A 41 -9.63 -3.16 -15.56
CA GLY A 41 -8.28 -2.60 -15.61
C GLY A 41 -7.85 -1.91 -14.32
N PHE A 42 -8.75 -1.16 -13.68
CA PHE A 42 -8.51 -0.53 -12.38
C PHE A 42 -8.35 -1.59 -11.28
N VAL A 43 -9.31 -2.51 -11.16
CA VAL A 43 -9.31 -3.57 -10.13
C VAL A 43 -8.05 -4.44 -10.25
N THR A 44 -7.68 -4.83 -11.47
CA THR A 44 -6.47 -5.64 -11.71
C THR A 44 -5.20 -4.91 -11.27
N ARG A 45 -5.05 -3.64 -11.67
CA ARG A 45 -3.90 -2.81 -11.25
C ARG A 45 -3.85 -2.62 -9.74
N LEU A 46 -4.99 -2.37 -9.12
CA LEU A 46 -5.12 -2.20 -7.67
C LEU A 46 -4.70 -3.46 -6.91
N ILE A 47 -5.17 -4.63 -7.33
CA ILE A 47 -4.81 -5.92 -6.73
C ILE A 47 -3.31 -6.17 -6.85
N LEU A 48 -2.74 -5.97 -8.05
CA LEU A 48 -1.32 -6.19 -8.28
C LEU A 48 -0.43 -5.27 -7.45
N VAL A 49 -0.70 -3.97 -7.45
CA VAL A 49 0.10 -2.98 -6.71
C VAL A 49 -0.05 -3.16 -5.21
N THR A 50 -1.27 -3.41 -4.73
CA THR A 50 -1.51 -3.64 -3.30
C THR A 50 -0.87 -4.95 -2.85
N GLY A 51 -0.98 -6.02 -3.62
CA GLY A 51 -0.29 -7.29 -3.37
C GLY A 51 1.22 -7.11 -3.28
N LEU A 52 1.81 -6.33 -4.19
CA LEU A 52 3.25 -6.02 -4.18
C LEU A 52 3.65 -5.19 -2.96
N ILE A 53 2.86 -4.19 -2.57
CA ILE A 53 3.13 -3.37 -1.38
C ILE A 53 3.02 -4.19 -0.10
N PHE A 54 2.12 -5.17 -0.05
CA PHE A 54 2.02 -6.10 1.06
C PHE A 54 3.24 -7.02 1.24
N GLU A 55 4.19 -7.06 0.29
CA GLU A 55 5.46 -7.74 0.50
C GLU A 55 6.47 -6.89 1.30
N LEU A 56 6.24 -5.57 1.44
CA LEU A 56 7.13 -4.67 2.19
C LEU A 56 7.37 -5.08 3.65
N PRO A 57 6.37 -5.53 4.45
CA PRO A 57 6.59 -5.97 5.82
C PRO A 57 7.51 -7.19 5.90
N THR A 58 7.31 -8.17 5.01
CA THR A 58 8.12 -9.40 4.92
C THR A 58 9.56 -9.08 4.51
N LEU A 59 9.72 -8.26 3.47
CA LEU A 59 11.04 -7.83 3.00
C LEU A 59 11.76 -7.02 4.08
N SER A 60 11.06 -6.11 4.75
CA SER A 60 11.63 -5.31 5.84
C SER A 60 12.08 -6.19 7.01
N PHE A 61 11.27 -7.19 7.38
CA PHE A 61 11.65 -8.18 8.39
C PHE A 61 12.92 -8.94 8.00
N PHE A 62 12.94 -9.51 6.80
CA PHE A 62 14.04 -10.34 6.31
C PHE A 62 15.35 -9.54 6.24
N PHE A 63 15.35 -8.38 5.58
CA PHE A 63 16.55 -7.55 5.45
C PHE A 63 17.03 -7.00 6.79
N THR A 64 16.14 -6.76 7.76
CA THR A 64 16.54 -6.37 9.11
C THR A 64 17.16 -7.51 9.92
N ARG A 65 16.71 -8.75 9.71
CA ARG A 65 17.34 -9.92 10.33
C ARG A 65 18.75 -10.17 9.78
N VAL A 66 18.95 -9.97 8.48
CA VAL A 66 20.28 -10.04 7.84
C VAL A 66 21.17 -8.85 8.22
N GLY A 67 20.57 -7.72 8.60
CA GLY A 67 21.28 -6.53 9.08
C GLY A 67 21.55 -5.45 8.02
N ILE A 68 21.04 -5.64 6.80
CA ILE A 68 21.14 -4.67 5.69
C ILE A 68 20.21 -3.48 5.93
N LEU A 69 19.00 -3.75 6.43
CA LEU A 69 17.98 -2.73 6.65
C LEU A 69 17.79 -2.49 8.15
N THR A 70 17.68 -1.23 8.58
CA THR A 70 17.31 -0.91 9.96
C THR A 70 16.03 -0.07 10.01
N PRO A 71 15.27 -0.12 11.12
CA PRO A 71 14.14 0.76 11.35
C PRO A 71 14.51 2.24 11.25
N ARG A 72 15.76 2.59 11.64
CA ARG A 72 16.29 3.95 11.51
C ARG A 72 16.43 4.37 10.05
N ILE A 73 16.88 3.47 9.18
CA ILE A 73 16.92 3.70 7.73
C ILE A 73 15.50 3.89 7.21
N LEU A 74 14.58 2.96 7.49
CA LEU A 74 13.18 3.08 7.08
C LEU A 74 12.57 4.43 7.49
N ARG A 75 12.70 4.83 8.76
CA ARG A 75 12.21 6.13 9.23
C ARG A 75 12.84 7.33 8.52
N ARG A 76 14.14 7.26 8.18
CA ARG A 76 14.82 8.31 7.40
C ARG A 76 14.28 8.41 5.97
N TYR A 77 13.93 7.27 5.36
CA TYR A 77 13.41 7.21 4.00
C TYR A 77 11.89 7.39 3.90
N ARG A 78 11.19 7.67 5.02
CA ARG A 78 9.74 7.89 5.07
C ARG A 78 9.25 8.90 4.02
N ARG A 79 9.97 10.00 3.81
CA ARG A 79 9.62 11.01 2.79
C ARG A 79 9.58 10.42 1.36
N TYR A 80 10.46 9.48 1.06
CA TYR A 80 10.50 8.81 -0.26
C TYR A 80 9.36 7.80 -0.38
N ALA A 81 9.06 7.06 0.70
CA ALA A 81 7.92 6.15 0.73
C ALA A 81 6.60 6.90 0.53
N VAL A 82 6.45 8.08 1.13
CA VAL A 82 5.30 8.96 0.91
C VAL A 82 5.18 9.32 -0.57
N VAL A 83 6.24 9.88 -1.17
CA VAL A 83 6.22 10.28 -2.58
C VAL A 83 5.91 9.10 -3.50
N LEU A 84 6.56 7.95 -3.30
CA LEU A 84 6.32 6.75 -4.11
C LEU A 84 4.88 6.24 -3.98
N THR A 85 4.30 6.32 -2.78
CA THR A 85 2.90 5.93 -2.55
C THR A 85 1.94 6.85 -3.28
N PHE A 86 2.18 8.17 -3.26
CA PHE A 86 1.37 9.11 -4.03
C PHE A 86 1.53 8.96 -5.54
N ILE A 87 2.74 8.63 -6.03
CA ILE A 87 2.97 8.31 -7.44
C ILE A 87 2.21 7.05 -7.84
N ALA A 88 2.30 5.99 -7.04
CA ALA A 88 1.54 4.76 -7.27
C ALA A 88 0.03 5.04 -7.28
N ALA A 89 -0.47 5.83 -6.32
CA ALA A 89 -1.86 6.23 -6.27
C ALA A 89 -2.28 7.02 -7.54
N ALA A 90 -1.47 7.96 -8.00
CA ALA A 90 -1.74 8.74 -9.22
C ALA A 90 -1.74 7.91 -10.51
N ILE A 91 -1.00 6.79 -10.55
CA ILE A 91 -1.04 5.86 -11.69
C ILE A 91 -2.31 5.01 -11.66
N LEU A 92 -2.85 4.74 -10.46
CA LEU A 92 -3.99 3.87 -10.25
C LEU A 92 -5.32 4.61 -10.37
N THR A 93 -5.40 5.84 -9.86
CA THR A 93 -6.59 6.66 -9.91
C THR A 93 -6.52 7.66 -11.06
N PRO A 94 -7.65 8.16 -11.56
CA PRO A 94 -7.65 9.41 -12.32
C PRO A 94 -6.97 10.54 -11.49
N PRO A 95 -6.58 11.67 -12.12
CA PRO A 95 -5.92 12.80 -11.47
C PRO A 95 -6.91 13.59 -10.58
N ASP A 96 -7.43 12.93 -9.55
CA ASP A 96 -8.32 13.46 -8.53
C ASP A 96 -7.63 13.37 -7.15
N PRO A 97 -7.41 14.50 -6.45
CA PRO A 97 -6.70 14.54 -5.18
C PRO A 97 -7.35 13.69 -4.08
N VAL A 98 -8.69 13.58 -4.06
CA VAL A 98 -9.39 12.90 -2.97
C VAL A 98 -9.27 11.39 -3.11
N SER A 99 -9.53 10.84 -4.31
CA SER A 99 -9.31 9.42 -4.64
C SER A 99 -7.86 9.01 -4.40
N GLN A 100 -6.92 9.88 -4.77
CA GLN A 100 -5.49 9.63 -4.58
C GLN A 100 -5.13 9.55 -3.09
N LEU A 101 -5.66 10.46 -2.25
CA LEU A 101 -5.48 10.42 -0.80
C LEU A 101 -6.11 9.19 -0.16
N LEU A 102 -7.31 8.82 -0.63
CA LEU A 102 -8.06 7.65 -0.18
C LEU A 102 -7.29 6.35 -0.41
N LEU A 103 -6.62 6.24 -1.56
CA LEU A 103 -5.77 5.10 -1.90
C LEU A 103 -4.41 5.17 -1.18
N ALA A 104 -3.80 6.36 -1.10
CA ALA A 104 -2.51 6.53 -0.45
C ALA A 104 -2.56 6.23 1.06
N GLY A 105 -3.65 6.57 1.76
CA GLY A 105 -3.80 6.38 3.20
C GLY A 105 -3.50 4.94 3.67
N PRO A 106 -4.23 3.92 3.17
CA PRO A 106 -3.98 2.52 3.49
C PRO A 106 -2.55 2.05 3.15
N LEU A 107 -2.00 2.51 2.03
CA LEU A 107 -0.64 2.14 1.61
C LEU A 107 0.45 2.75 2.52
N LEU A 108 0.27 3.99 2.96
CA LEU A 108 1.15 4.63 3.94
C LEU A 108 1.07 3.94 5.30
N LEU A 109 -0.13 3.51 5.71
CA LEU A 109 -0.32 2.75 6.94
C LEU A 109 0.44 1.41 6.89
N LEU A 110 0.41 0.72 5.75
CA LEU A 110 1.21 -0.50 5.54
C LEU A 110 2.72 -0.25 5.60
N TYR A 111 3.18 0.89 5.08
CA TYR A 111 4.57 1.29 5.22
C TYR A 111 4.96 1.45 6.71
N GLU A 112 4.12 2.11 7.52
CA GLU A 112 4.36 2.23 8.96
C GLU A 112 4.37 0.88 9.69
N ILE A 113 3.45 -0.03 9.32
CA ILE A 113 3.47 -1.40 9.82
C ILE A 113 4.80 -2.08 9.50
N SER A 114 5.33 -1.87 8.28
CA SER A 114 6.63 -2.42 7.87
C SER A 114 7.78 -1.89 8.73
N VAL A 115 7.74 -0.60 9.10
CA VAL A 115 8.71 0.00 10.03
C VAL A 115 8.62 -0.62 11.43
N LEU A 116 7.41 -0.86 11.93
CA LEU A 116 7.20 -1.51 13.23
C LEU A 116 7.71 -2.95 13.24
N VAL A 117 7.41 -3.73 12.19
CA VAL A 117 7.89 -5.10 12.02
C VAL A 117 9.42 -5.14 12.00
N SER A 118 10.06 -4.22 11.26
CA SER A 118 11.52 -4.07 11.26
C SER A 118 12.05 -3.75 12.67
N ALA A 119 11.36 -2.89 13.44
CA ALA A 119 11.78 -2.53 14.80
C ALA A 119 11.74 -3.73 15.76
N LEU A 120 10.70 -4.54 15.67
CA LEU A 120 10.60 -5.80 16.43
C LEU A 120 11.70 -6.78 16.03
N ALA A 121 11.95 -6.94 14.73
CA ALA A 121 13.00 -7.81 14.20
C ALA A 121 14.41 -7.38 14.65
N GLN A 122 14.69 -6.08 14.68
CA GLN A 122 15.97 -5.55 15.14
C GLN A 122 16.18 -5.85 16.63
N ARG A 123 15.17 -5.62 17.47
CA ARG A 123 15.24 -5.93 18.91
C ARG A 123 15.54 -7.40 19.16
N ALA A 124 14.83 -8.30 18.46
CA ALA A 124 15.05 -9.75 18.57
C ALA A 124 16.48 -10.16 18.15
N ARG A 125 17.04 -9.51 17.12
CA ARG A 125 18.43 -9.75 16.70
C ARG A 125 19.45 -9.31 17.75
N VAL A 126 19.29 -8.10 18.31
CA VAL A 126 20.22 -7.56 19.33
C VAL A 126 20.20 -8.42 20.60
N ALA A 127 19.02 -8.87 21.04
CA ALA A 127 18.89 -9.76 22.20
C ALA A 127 19.55 -11.14 21.98
N GLY A 128 19.52 -11.66 20.75
CA GLY A 128 20.16 -12.95 20.41
C GLY A 128 21.68 -12.88 20.22
N SER A 129 22.26 -11.69 20.03
CA SER A 129 23.71 -11.50 19.86
C SER A 129 24.46 -11.29 21.18
N GLN A 130 23.75 -11.24 22.32
CA GLN A 130 24.32 -11.19 23.67
C GLN A 130 24.34 -12.56 24.38
N LYS A 131 24.01 -13.64 23.67
CA LYS A 131 24.29 -15.03 24.08
C LYS A 131 25.44 -15.57 23.23
#